data_AF-A0A9D1AHF3-F1
#
_entry.id   AF-A0A9D1AHF3-F1
#
_cell.length_a   1.000
_cell.length_b   1.000
_cell.length_c   1.000
_cell.angle_alpha   90.00
_cell.angle_beta   90.00
_cell.angle_gamma   90.00
#
_symmetry.space_group_name_H-M   'P 1'
#
loop_
_entity.id
_entity.type
_entity.pdbx_description
1 polymer ?
#
loop_
_entity_poly.entity_id
_entity_poly.type
_entity_poly.pdbx_seq_one_letter_code
_entity_poly.pdbx_strand_id
1 'polypeptide(L)'
;MVCKKCGAELPDSAVFCPTCGTWVVEKTPPKPVPSKIAAVQEEFLEEPEEEKKESRAARFWKNKKKRDLLLSILTVLAAAACLAMSIVLDNPHFSPSNVVSAFAQASYHQDQEQFLELLPQSVKDYLDQSQPIQNAVETSLDNFWSRLEDGYQIRVLSEDVITDSSLDNILYYYKNNLHLTVLQARKVTVETTYSLYGEPIAVENEITVIQLSDGWYYDLYSNSPSLNTQVVMQATAVYFYSD
;
A
#
# COMPACT_ATOMS: atom_id res chain seq x y z
N MET A 1 -35.37 -18.75 6.68
CA MET A 1 -35.10 -19.44 5.38
C MET A 1 -33.60 -19.67 5.15
N VAL A 2 -33.16 -20.49 4.20
CA VAL A 2 -31.73 -20.74 3.92
C VAL A 2 -31.33 -20.22 2.54
N CYS A 3 -30.17 -19.56 2.43
CA CYS A 3 -29.62 -19.09 1.17
C CYS A 3 -29.28 -20.28 0.25
N LYS A 4 -29.94 -20.36 -0.91
CA LYS A 4 -29.69 -21.44 -1.89
C LYS A 4 -28.27 -21.45 -2.47
N LYS A 5 -27.53 -20.34 -2.36
CA LYS A 5 -26.17 -20.22 -2.92
C LYS A 5 -25.07 -20.64 -1.94
N CYS A 6 -25.17 -20.26 -0.67
CA CYS A 6 -24.08 -20.48 0.31
C CYS A 6 -24.50 -21.26 1.56
N GLY A 7 -25.78 -21.62 1.71
CA GLY A 7 -26.26 -22.39 2.85
C GLY A 7 -26.43 -21.60 4.15
N ALA A 8 -26.23 -20.27 4.15
CA ALA A 8 -26.45 -19.45 5.35
C ALA A 8 -27.92 -19.40 5.76
N GLU A 9 -28.20 -19.47 7.07
CA GLU A 9 -29.52 -19.19 7.62
C GLU A 9 -29.83 -17.69 7.56
N LEU A 10 -31.04 -17.35 7.10
CA LEU A 10 -31.52 -15.99 6.86
C LEU A 10 -32.86 -15.78 7.55
N PRO A 11 -33.15 -14.55 8.04
CA PRO A 11 -34.49 -14.21 8.49
C PRO A 11 -35.48 -14.27 7.33
N ASP A 12 -36.75 -14.58 7.61
CA ASP A 12 -37.76 -14.80 6.56
C ASP A 12 -38.11 -13.54 5.76
N SER A 13 -37.70 -12.35 6.23
CA SER A 13 -37.80 -11.07 5.51
C SER A 13 -36.54 -10.67 4.75
N ALA A 14 -35.53 -11.55 4.65
CA ALA A 14 -34.26 -11.24 3.99
C ALA A 14 -34.45 -11.05 2.49
N VAL A 15 -34.17 -9.84 2.00
CA VAL A 15 -34.23 -9.52 0.56
C VAL A 15 -32.94 -9.95 -0.16
N PHE A 16 -31.82 -9.96 0.55
CA PHE A 16 -30.51 -10.40 0.09
C PHE A 16 -29.74 -11.14 1.20
N CYS A 17 -28.82 -12.01 0.83
CA CYS A 17 -27.96 -12.75 1.75
C CYS A 17 -26.77 -11.87 2.16
N PRO A 18 -26.58 -11.56 3.45
CA PRO A 18 -25.45 -10.75 3.93
C PRO A 18 -24.11 -11.50 3.83
N THR A 19 -24.13 -12.84 3.82
CA THR A 19 -22.91 -13.66 3.77
C THR A 19 -22.30 -13.75 2.38
N CYS A 20 -23.13 -13.73 1.31
CA CYS A 20 -22.64 -13.95 -0.06
C CYS A 20 -23.19 -12.94 -1.09
N GLY A 21 -23.92 -11.91 -0.64
CA GLY A 21 -24.44 -10.82 -1.46
C GLY A 21 -25.54 -11.20 -2.46
N THR A 22 -26.11 -12.40 -2.39
CA THR A 22 -27.08 -12.90 -3.39
C THR A 22 -28.51 -12.53 -3.01
N TRP A 23 -29.29 -12.00 -3.96
CA TRP A 23 -30.71 -11.67 -3.78
C TRP A 23 -31.54 -12.95 -3.57
N VAL A 24 -32.46 -12.91 -2.61
CA VAL A 24 -33.16 -14.12 -2.12
C VAL A 24 -34.66 -14.10 -2.47
N VAL A 25 -35.19 -12.97 -2.97
CA VAL A 25 -36.60 -12.84 -3.35
C VAL A 25 -36.77 -13.01 -4.87
N GLU A 26 -37.62 -13.95 -5.27
CA GLU A 26 -38.14 -14.02 -6.65
C GLU A 26 -39.15 -12.88 -6.87
N LYS A 27 -38.96 -12.08 -7.92
CA LYS A 27 -39.82 -10.96 -8.28
C LYS A 27 -41.22 -11.46 -8.64
N THR A 28 -42.19 -11.30 -7.75
CA THR A 28 -43.61 -11.28 -8.12
C THR A 28 -44.04 -9.81 -8.27
N PRO A 29 -44.63 -9.42 -9.42
CA PRO A 29 -45.01 -8.03 -9.67
C PRO A 29 -46.21 -7.63 -8.81
N PRO A 30 -46.20 -6.44 -8.17
CA PRO A 30 -47.34 -5.98 -7.39
C PRO A 30 -48.50 -5.56 -8.33
N LYS A 31 -49.69 -6.10 -8.06
CA LYS A 31 -50.96 -5.70 -8.67
C LYS A 31 -51.38 -4.29 -8.20
N PRO A 32 -52.04 -3.48 -9.06
CA PRO A 32 -52.40 -2.11 -8.76
C PRO A 32 -53.77 -1.98 -8.09
N VAL A 33 -53.92 -1.04 -7.15
CA VAL A 33 -55.21 -0.58 -6.58
C VAL A 33 -55.11 0.95 -6.33
N PRO A 34 -56.22 1.70 -6.29
CA PRO A 34 -56.54 2.71 -7.30
C PRO A 34 -56.56 4.14 -6.73
N SER A 35 -56.27 5.15 -7.56
CA SER A 35 -56.48 6.56 -7.20
C SER A 35 -57.47 7.21 -8.16
N LYS A 36 -58.47 7.85 -7.54
CA LYS A 36 -59.70 8.46 -8.05
C LYS A 36 -59.59 9.12 -9.43
N ILE A 37 -60.42 8.63 -10.35
CA ILE A 37 -60.89 9.33 -11.55
C ILE A 37 -62.34 9.75 -11.31
N ALA A 38 -62.57 11.05 -11.27
CA ALA A 38 -63.81 11.75 -11.61
C ALA A 38 -63.34 13.20 -11.81
N ALA A 39 -63.43 13.84 -12.97
CA ALA A 39 -64.45 13.74 -13.98
C ALA A 39 -63.93 14.35 -15.30
N VAL A 40 -64.46 13.82 -16.41
CA VAL A 40 -64.70 14.51 -17.69
C VAL A 40 -63.49 14.74 -18.59
N GLN A 41 -63.35 13.80 -19.52
CA GLN A 41 -62.83 14.01 -20.87
C GLN A 41 -63.87 14.82 -21.67
N GLU A 42 -63.44 15.91 -22.29
CA GLU A 42 -63.89 16.42 -23.58
C GLU A 42 -63.29 17.82 -23.75
N GLU A 43 -62.08 17.92 -24.28
CA GLU A 43 -61.76 18.91 -25.32
C GLU A 43 -60.37 18.63 -25.88
N PHE A 44 -60.30 18.71 -27.20
CA PHE A 44 -59.12 19.08 -27.96
C PHE A 44 -57.99 18.05 -28.13
N LEU A 45 -58.07 17.38 -29.29
CA LEU A 45 -56.89 17.21 -30.15
C LEU A 45 -56.06 18.51 -30.11
N GLU A 46 -54.86 18.44 -29.58
CA GLU A 46 -53.70 19.08 -30.19
C GLU A 46 -52.45 18.30 -29.75
N GLU A 47 -51.76 17.75 -30.73
CA GLU A 47 -50.46 17.11 -30.60
C GLU A 47 -49.49 18.14 -29.99
N PRO A 48 -48.85 17.86 -28.84
CA PRO A 48 -47.80 18.75 -28.38
C PRO A 48 -46.61 18.52 -29.30
N GLU A 49 -46.38 19.48 -30.19
CA GLU A 49 -45.17 19.59 -30.99
C GLU A 49 -43.96 19.27 -30.10
N GLU A 50 -43.19 18.25 -30.51
CA GLU A 50 -41.91 17.92 -29.88
C GLU A 50 -40.97 19.14 -29.98
N GLU A 51 -41.01 20.02 -28.98
CA GLU A 51 -39.91 20.94 -28.73
C GLU A 51 -38.67 20.08 -28.42
N LYS A 52 -37.84 19.90 -29.46
CA LYS A 52 -36.48 19.38 -29.42
C LYS A 52 -35.64 20.27 -28.49
N LYS A 53 -35.81 20.13 -27.18
CA LYS A 53 -34.89 20.67 -26.17
C LYS A 53 -33.63 19.85 -26.25
N GLU A 54 -32.78 20.20 -27.21
CA GLU A 54 -31.40 19.72 -27.32
C GLU A 54 -30.78 19.76 -25.91
N SER A 55 -30.36 18.59 -25.41
CA SER A 55 -29.78 18.49 -24.08
C SER A 55 -28.57 19.43 -23.98
N ARG A 56 -28.38 20.05 -22.82
CA ARG A 56 -27.29 21.01 -22.57
C ARG A 56 -25.90 20.43 -22.94
N ALA A 57 -25.76 19.11 -22.83
CA ALA A 57 -24.59 18.35 -23.29
C ALA A 57 -24.37 18.42 -24.81
N ALA A 58 -25.44 18.28 -25.62
CA ALA A 58 -25.37 18.37 -27.08
C ALA A 58 -24.95 19.76 -27.57
N ARG A 59 -25.43 20.85 -26.92
CA ARG A 59 -24.96 22.22 -27.21
C ARG A 59 -23.49 22.43 -26.82
N PHE A 60 -23.03 21.79 -25.76
CA PHE A 60 -21.65 21.92 -25.28
C PHE A 60 -20.64 21.29 -26.25
N TRP A 61 -21.01 20.16 -26.88
CA TRP A 61 -20.19 19.47 -27.88
C TRP A 61 -20.18 20.12 -29.28
N LYS A 62 -21.21 20.88 -29.66
CA LYS A 62 -21.23 21.65 -30.93
C LYS A 62 -20.25 22.82 -30.94
N ASN A 63 -19.91 23.38 -29.77
CA ASN A 63 -19.05 24.55 -29.70
C ASN A 63 -17.57 24.14 -29.67
N LYS A 64 -16.94 24.09 -30.86
CA LYS A 64 -15.55 23.65 -31.06
C LYS A 64 -14.57 24.27 -30.06
N LYS A 65 -14.67 25.58 -29.79
CA LYS A 65 -13.82 26.26 -28.81
C LYS A 65 -14.00 25.76 -27.37
N LYS A 66 -15.23 25.45 -26.95
CA LYS A 66 -15.52 24.95 -25.59
C LYS A 66 -15.15 23.47 -25.44
N ARG A 67 -15.35 22.67 -26.48
CA ARG A 67 -14.91 21.27 -26.53
C ARG A 67 -13.39 21.16 -26.51
N ASP A 68 -12.70 21.94 -27.34
CA ASP A 68 -11.23 21.91 -27.42
C ASP A 68 -10.60 22.44 -26.12
N LEU A 69 -11.24 23.42 -25.45
CA LEU A 69 -10.84 23.87 -24.11
C LEU A 69 -11.09 22.82 -23.01
N LEU A 70 -12.22 22.10 -23.04
CA LEU A 70 -12.45 21.01 -22.08
C LEU A 70 -11.48 19.86 -22.28
N LEU A 71 -11.20 19.48 -23.53
CA LEU A 71 -10.24 18.43 -23.85
C LEU A 71 -8.83 18.84 -23.44
N SER A 72 -8.41 20.09 -23.65
CA SER A 72 -7.10 20.55 -23.20
C SER A 72 -6.97 20.52 -21.67
N ILE A 73 -7.99 20.98 -20.94
CA ILE A 73 -8.03 20.89 -19.47
C ILE A 73 -7.96 19.43 -19.01
N LEU A 74 -8.74 18.53 -19.62
CA LEU A 74 -8.71 17.10 -19.32
C LEU A 74 -7.34 16.46 -19.57
N THR A 75 -6.66 16.82 -20.67
CA THR A 75 -5.31 16.32 -20.95
C THR A 75 -4.28 16.81 -19.94
N VAL A 76 -4.37 18.07 -19.51
CA VAL A 76 -3.48 18.63 -18.48
C VAL A 76 -3.72 17.95 -17.12
N LEU A 77 -4.99 17.73 -16.76
CA LEU A 77 -5.34 17.01 -15.53
C LEU A 77 -4.86 15.55 -15.55
N ALA A 78 -5.02 14.86 -16.68
CA ALA A 78 -4.52 13.49 -16.84
C ALA A 78 -2.99 13.43 -16.75
N ALA A 79 -2.28 14.36 -17.40
CA ALA A 79 -0.82 14.44 -17.31
C ALA A 79 -0.35 14.73 -15.87
N ALA A 80 -1.01 15.66 -15.16
CA ALA A 80 -0.70 15.95 -13.76
C ALA A 80 -0.96 14.75 -12.84
N ALA A 81 -2.04 13.99 -13.08
CA ALA A 81 -2.34 12.77 -12.34
C ALA A 81 -1.29 11.67 -12.61
N CYS A 82 -0.86 11.48 -13.86
CA CYS A 82 0.21 10.54 -14.19
C CYS A 82 1.55 10.92 -13.54
N LEU A 83 1.90 12.20 -13.54
CA LEU A 83 3.11 12.70 -12.88
C LEU A 83 3.04 12.49 -11.37
N ALA A 84 1.92 12.83 -10.73
CA ALA A 84 1.72 12.59 -9.30
C ALA A 84 1.76 11.09 -8.96
N MET A 85 1.16 10.24 -9.79
CA MET A 85 1.20 8.79 -9.62
C MET A 85 2.63 8.24 -9.75
N SER A 86 3.43 8.75 -10.69
CA SER A 86 4.83 8.34 -10.86
C SER A 86 5.66 8.69 -9.62
N ILE A 87 5.50 9.91 -9.08
CA ILE A 87 6.19 10.34 -7.85
C ILE A 87 5.84 9.44 -6.66
N VAL A 88 4.58 8.98 -6.55
CA VAL A 88 4.14 8.09 -5.47
C VAL A 88 4.66 6.66 -5.67
N LEU A 89 4.68 6.17 -6.91
CA LEU A 89 5.16 4.83 -7.25
C LEU A 89 6.67 4.70 -7.04
N ASP A 90 7.43 5.74 -7.36
CA ASP A 90 8.89 5.74 -7.26
C ASP A 90 9.40 6.08 -5.85
N ASN A 91 8.54 6.55 -4.94
CA ASN A 91 8.96 6.86 -3.58
C ASN A 91 9.10 5.57 -2.74
N PRO A 92 10.33 5.19 -2.35
CA PRO A 92 10.56 3.98 -1.55
C PRO A 92 9.88 4.07 -0.17
N HIS A 93 9.72 5.28 0.38
CA HIS A 93 9.17 5.51 1.72
C HIS A 93 7.65 5.51 1.78
N PHE A 94 6.95 5.32 0.66
CA PHE A 94 5.48 5.40 0.63
C PHE A 94 4.80 4.24 1.36
N SER A 95 5.36 3.03 1.28
CA SER A 95 4.78 1.82 1.86
C SER A 95 5.85 0.86 2.39
N PRO A 96 5.50 -0.08 3.30
CA PRO A 96 6.42 -1.14 3.74
C PRO A 96 6.99 -1.96 2.58
N SER A 97 6.12 -2.42 1.68
CA SER A 97 6.50 -3.15 0.47
C SER A 97 7.46 -2.37 -0.44
N ASN A 98 7.29 -1.05 -0.55
CA ASN A 98 8.17 -0.22 -1.38
C ASN A 98 9.59 -0.17 -0.79
N VAL A 99 9.72 0.06 0.52
CA VAL A 99 11.03 0.07 1.22
C VAL A 99 11.74 -1.25 1.02
N VAL A 100 11.03 -2.35 1.19
CA VAL A 100 11.57 -3.71 1.08
C VAL A 100 12.01 -4.05 -0.34
N SER A 101 11.21 -3.64 -1.33
CA SER A 101 11.55 -3.84 -2.74
C SER A 101 12.79 -3.02 -3.11
N ALA A 102 12.87 -1.76 -2.66
CA ALA A 102 14.04 -0.91 -2.86
C ALA A 102 15.28 -1.44 -2.13
N PHE A 103 15.13 -1.97 -0.91
CA PHE A 103 16.22 -2.60 -0.15
C PHE A 103 16.80 -3.77 -0.91
N ALA A 104 15.94 -4.63 -1.46
CA ALA A 104 16.42 -5.78 -2.21
C ALA A 104 17.09 -5.41 -3.54
N GLN A 105 16.61 -4.36 -4.22
CA GLN A 105 17.29 -3.80 -5.39
C GLN A 105 18.67 -3.27 -5.04
N ALA A 106 18.77 -2.45 -3.98
CA ALA A 106 20.04 -1.92 -3.50
C ALA A 106 21.00 -3.04 -3.11
N SER A 107 20.48 -4.06 -2.42
CA SER A 107 21.22 -5.26 -2.02
C SER A 107 21.76 -6.03 -3.22
N TYR A 108 20.93 -6.31 -4.23
CA TYR A 108 21.34 -7.07 -5.41
C TYR A 108 22.37 -6.31 -6.26
N HIS A 109 22.19 -4.99 -6.41
CA HIS A 109 23.08 -4.15 -7.20
C HIS A 109 24.32 -3.65 -6.42
N GLN A 110 24.44 -4.00 -5.14
CA GLN A 110 25.43 -3.42 -4.22
C GLN A 110 25.42 -1.88 -4.24
N ASP A 111 24.23 -1.29 -4.38
CA ASP A 111 24.05 0.15 -4.46
C ASP A 111 23.94 0.74 -3.05
N GLN A 112 25.09 1.17 -2.53
CA GLN A 112 25.16 1.75 -1.20
C GLN A 112 24.35 3.05 -1.10
N GLU A 113 24.37 3.89 -2.13
CA GLU A 113 23.64 5.16 -2.11
C GLU A 113 22.14 4.91 -2.01
N GLN A 114 21.62 4.02 -2.85
CA GLN A 114 20.21 3.61 -2.81
C GLN A 114 19.83 2.98 -1.46
N PHE A 115 20.71 2.17 -0.85
CA PHE A 115 20.45 1.64 0.49
C PHE A 115 20.36 2.74 1.54
N LEU A 116 21.28 3.71 1.51
CA LEU A 116 21.30 4.82 2.46
C LEU A 116 20.04 5.67 2.36
N GLU A 117 19.47 5.83 1.17
CA GLU A 117 18.19 6.53 0.99
C GLU A 117 17.06 5.90 1.83
N LEU A 118 17.08 4.58 2.07
CA LEU A 118 16.07 3.86 2.85
C LEU A 118 16.15 4.09 4.36
N LEU A 119 17.17 4.82 4.82
CA LEU A 119 17.41 5.12 6.21
C LEU A 119 16.88 6.52 6.58
N PRO A 120 16.39 6.72 7.82
CA PRO A 120 16.03 8.05 8.29
C PRO A 120 17.22 9.00 8.22
N GLN A 121 16.99 10.28 7.91
CA GLN A 121 18.06 11.26 7.76
C GLN A 121 18.97 11.34 8.99
N SER A 122 18.40 11.33 10.20
CA SER A 122 19.20 11.36 11.43
C SER A 122 20.16 10.18 11.51
N VAL A 123 19.77 8.98 11.04
CA VAL A 123 20.65 7.81 11.01
C VAL A 123 21.81 8.00 10.04
N LYS A 124 21.57 8.63 8.89
CA LYS A 124 22.63 9.02 7.95
C LYS A 124 23.61 10.00 8.58
N ASP A 125 23.13 10.97 9.34
CA ASP A 125 24.01 11.93 10.03
C ASP A 125 24.91 11.25 11.10
N TYR A 126 24.44 10.13 11.69
CA TYR A 126 25.23 9.30 12.61
C TYR A 126 26.21 8.35 11.91
N LEU A 127 25.97 7.96 10.65
CA LEU A 127 26.84 7.02 9.90
C LEU A 127 28.26 7.55 9.75
N ASP A 128 28.43 8.85 9.50
CA ASP A 128 29.74 9.48 9.34
C ASP A 128 30.57 9.48 10.64
N GLN A 129 29.92 9.20 11.77
CA GLN A 129 30.50 9.30 13.11
C GLN A 129 30.70 7.93 13.78
N SER A 130 30.15 6.84 13.21
CA SER A 130 30.03 5.55 13.88
C SER A 130 30.39 4.37 12.99
N GLN A 131 31.59 3.80 13.23
CA GLN A 131 32.07 2.57 12.57
C GLN A 131 31.09 1.39 12.68
N PRO A 132 30.44 1.12 13.83
CA PRO A 132 29.41 0.08 13.90
C PRO A 132 28.28 0.19 12.89
N ILE A 133 27.80 1.41 12.62
CA ILE A 133 26.68 1.62 11.70
C ILE A 133 27.18 1.49 10.26
N GLN A 134 28.41 1.94 9.94
CA GLN A 134 29.04 1.68 8.65
C GLN A 134 29.16 0.18 8.36
N ASN A 135 29.65 -0.60 9.33
CA ASN A 135 29.73 -2.05 9.21
C ASN A 135 28.34 -2.71 9.03
N ALA A 136 27.30 -2.17 9.67
CA ALA A 136 25.94 -2.67 9.50
C ALA A 136 25.40 -2.45 8.08
N VAL A 137 25.68 -1.28 7.49
CA VAL A 137 25.37 -0.99 6.08
C VAL A 137 26.13 -1.93 5.16
N GLU A 138 27.45 -2.05 5.34
CA GLU A 138 28.29 -2.94 4.54
C GLU A 138 27.85 -4.40 4.65
N THR A 139 27.56 -4.90 5.85
CA THR A 139 27.08 -6.27 6.05
C THR A 139 25.71 -6.50 5.40
N SER A 140 24.85 -5.48 5.36
CA SER A 140 23.54 -5.58 4.69
C SER A 140 23.68 -5.65 3.16
N LEU A 141 24.73 -5.03 2.60
CA LEU A 141 25.03 -5.01 1.17
C LEU A 141 25.95 -6.16 0.72
N ASP A 142 26.83 -6.66 1.59
CA ASP A 142 27.73 -7.77 1.31
C ASP A 142 26.96 -9.07 1.30
N ASN A 143 26.42 -9.40 0.14
CA ASN A 143 25.53 -10.52 0.00
C ASN A 143 25.88 -11.42 -1.18
N PHE A 144 25.48 -12.67 -1.02
CA PHE A 144 25.54 -13.72 -2.02
C PHE A 144 24.83 -13.33 -3.33
N TRP A 145 23.83 -12.46 -3.25
CA TRP A 145 22.92 -12.09 -4.36
C TRP A 145 23.65 -11.43 -5.54
N SER A 146 24.64 -10.59 -5.26
CA SER A 146 25.47 -9.94 -6.29
C SER A 146 26.23 -10.91 -7.21
N ARG A 147 26.32 -12.20 -6.84
CA ARG A 147 27.04 -13.25 -7.59
C ARG A 147 26.11 -14.09 -8.47
N LEU A 148 24.81 -13.78 -8.50
CA LEU A 148 23.83 -14.49 -9.30
C LEU A 148 23.87 -14.01 -10.76
N GLU A 149 24.05 -14.93 -11.69
CA GLU A 149 24.15 -14.61 -13.13
C GLU A 149 22.77 -14.36 -13.78
N ASP A 150 21.72 -15.03 -13.30
CA ASP A 150 20.39 -15.09 -13.94
C ASP A 150 19.36 -14.09 -13.36
N GLY A 151 19.79 -13.18 -12.48
CA GLY A 151 18.89 -12.26 -11.80
C GLY A 151 18.05 -12.92 -10.70
N TYR A 152 17.14 -12.11 -10.14
CA TYR A 152 16.25 -12.53 -9.06
C TYR A 152 14.85 -11.94 -9.28
N GLN A 153 13.87 -12.54 -8.63
CA GLN A 153 12.50 -12.05 -8.54
C GLN A 153 12.11 -11.93 -7.08
N ILE A 154 11.36 -10.87 -6.75
CA ILE A 154 10.84 -10.65 -5.41
C ILE A 154 9.33 -10.56 -5.44
N ARG A 155 8.72 -11.21 -4.46
CA ARG A 155 7.30 -11.17 -4.21
C ARG A 155 7.06 -10.95 -2.72
N VAL A 156 6.39 -9.85 -2.39
CA VAL A 156 5.87 -9.64 -1.04
C VAL A 156 4.71 -10.61 -0.80
N LEU A 157 4.81 -11.39 0.28
CA LEU A 157 3.82 -12.38 0.68
C LEU A 157 2.85 -11.83 1.72
N SER A 158 3.36 -11.15 2.75
CA SER A 158 2.57 -10.54 3.81
C SER A 158 3.21 -9.28 4.38
N GLU A 159 2.38 -8.43 4.98
CA GLU A 159 2.79 -7.31 5.82
C GLU A 159 2.06 -7.40 7.15
N ASP A 160 2.78 -7.80 8.18
CA ASP A 160 2.24 -8.05 9.50
C ASP A 160 2.64 -6.94 10.47
N VAL A 161 1.67 -6.43 11.23
CA VAL A 161 1.95 -5.41 12.27
C VAL A 161 2.67 -6.09 13.43
N ILE A 162 3.79 -5.52 13.85
CA ILE A 162 4.52 -6.02 15.02
C ILE A 162 3.81 -5.50 16.27
N THR A 163 3.33 -6.42 17.10
CA THR A 163 2.59 -6.10 18.34
C THR A 163 3.13 -6.83 19.57
N ASP A 164 4.16 -7.66 19.39
CA ASP A 164 4.83 -8.37 20.46
C ASP A 164 5.94 -7.52 21.10
N SER A 165 6.71 -8.12 22.02
CA SER A 165 7.81 -7.46 22.74
C SER A 165 8.91 -6.91 21.84
N SER A 166 8.99 -7.35 20.57
CA SER A 166 9.96 -6.81 19.61
C SER A 166 9.65 -5.34 19.30
N LEU A 167 8.38 -4.94 19.33
CA LEU A 167 7.99 -3.53 19.14
C LEU A 167 8.61 -2.66 20.23
N ASP A 168 8.54 -3.07 21.51
CA ASP A 168 9.10 -2.30 22.63
C ASP A 168 10.61 -2.08 22.47
N ASN A 169 11.34 -3.10 21.99
CA ASN A 169 12.77 -3.00 21.73
C ASN A 169 13.09 -2.02 20.59
N ILE A 170 12.33 -2.07 19.50
CA ILE A 170 12.46 -1.13 18.37
C ILE A 170 12.21 0.31 18.86
N LEU A 171 11.08 0.53 19.54
CA LEU A 171 10.73 1.85 20.08
C LEU A 171 11.80 2.38 21.03
N TYR A 172 12.30 1.52 21.94
CA TYR A 172 13.37 1.86 22.86
C TYR A 172 14.66 2.23 22.11
N TYR A 173 15.08 1.42 21.13
CA TYR A 173 16.31 1.67 20.39
C TYR A 173 16.29 3.02 19.68
N TYR A 174 15.26 3.27 18.87
CA TYR A 174 15.16 4.49 18.07
C TYR A 174 14.97 5.75 18.93
N LYS A 175 14.21 5.65 20.02
CA LYS A 175 14.01 6.79 20.94
C LYS A 175 15.28 7.16 21.69
N ASN A 176 15.99 6.18 22.23
CA ASN A 176 17.09 6.44 23.16
C ASN A 176 18.44 6.64 22.45
N ASN A 177 18.67 5.97 21.31
CA ASN A 177 19.96 6.06 20.60
C ASN A 177 19.94 7.07 19.46
N LEU A 178 18.78 7.31 18.85
CA LEU A 178 18.65 8.12 17.63
C LEU A 178 17.67 9.29 17.78
N HIS A 179 17.02 9.41 18.95
CA HIS A 179 16.01 10.44 19.25
C HIS A 179 14.87 10.52 18.24
N LEU A 180 14.52 9.38 17.65
CA LEU A 180 13.43 9.23 16.69
C LEU A 180 12.15 8.72 17.35
N THR A 181 11.01 9.22 16.88
CA THR A 181 9.69 8.72 17.30
C THR A 181 9.16 7.77 16.23
N VAL A 182 9.24 6.48 16.51
CA VAL A 182 8.65 5.43 15.68
C VAL A 182 7.15 5.32 16.01
N LEU A 183 6.31 5.38 14.98
CA LEU A 183 4.85 5.32 15.11
C LEU A 183 4.33 3.87 15.14
N GLN A 184 4.91 3.01 14.32
CA GLN A 184 4.66 1.58 14.27
C GLN A 184 5.82 0.86 13.56
N ALA A 185 5.86 -0.45 13.69
CA ALA A 185 6.76 -1.31 12.95
C ALA A 185 5.96 -2.43 12.26
N ARG A 186 6.44 -2.86 11.09
CA ARG A 186 5.87 -3.97 10.34
C ARG A 186 6.94 -4.95 9.96
N LYS A 187 6.55 -6.22 9.97
CA LYS A 187 7.32 -7.32 9.41
C LYS A 187 6.77 -7.62 8.03
N VAL A 188 7.64 -7.60 7.04
CA VAL A 188 7.28 -7.88 5.65
C VAL A 188 7.92 -9.21 5.27
N THR A 189 7.10 -10.19 4.94
CA THR A 189 7.56 -11.49 4.46
C THR A 189 7.72 -11.43 2.95
N VAL A 190 8.91 -11.77 2.47
CA VAL A 190 9.29 -11.70 1.06
C VAL A 190 9.77 -13.04 0.59
N GLU A 191 9.24 -13.51 -0.53
CA GLU A 191 9.81 -14.60 -1.28
C GLU A 191 10.78 -14.04 -2.32
N THR A 192 12.03 -14.49 -2.26
CA THR A 192 13.04 -14.23 -3.28
C THR A 192 13.25 -15.50 -4.08
N THR A 193 13.02 -15.43 -5.39
CA THR A 193 13.29 -16.52 -6.33
C THR A 193 14.52 -16.19 -7.16
N TYR A 194 15.46 -17.12 -7.27
CA TYR A 194 16.68 -16.99 -8.07
C TYR A 194 17.08 -18.34 -8.67
N SER A 195 17.94 -18.31 -9.68
CA SER A 195 18.49 -19.53 -10.30
C SER A 195 19.86 -19.83 -9.69
N LEU A 196 20.10 -21.07 -9.31
CA LEU A 196 21.41 -21.57 -8.90
C LEU A 196 21.67 -22.89 -9.61
N TYR A 197 22.74 -22.93 -10.41
CA TYR A 197 23.06 -24.07 -11.27
C TYR A 197 21.93 -24.46 -12.24
N GLY A 198 21.14 -23.47 -12.70
CA GLY A 198 20.01 -23.67 -13.60
C GLY A 198 18.72 -24.15 -12.93
N GLU A 199 18.73 -24.34 -11.61
CA GLU A 199 17.55 -24.75 -10.84
C GLU A 199 16.97 -23.55 -10.09
N PRO A 200 15.63 -23.35 -10.13
CA PRO A 200 14.99 -22.28 -9.39
C PRO A 200 14.96 -22.59 -7.89
N ILE A 201 15.45 -21.65 -7.09
CA ILE A 201 15.39 -21.66 -5.63
C ILE A 201 14.48 -20.52 -5.18
N ALA A 202 13.52 -20.82 -4.31
CA ALA A 202 12.69 -19.84 -3.62
C ALA A 202 13.02 -19.85 -2.13
N VAL A 203 13.27 -18.67 -1.57
CA VAL A 203 13.56 -18.49 -0.13
C VAL A 203 12.66 -17.39 0.41
N GLU A 204 12.04 -17.66 1.56
CA GLU A 204 11.29 -16.65 2.31
C GLU A 204 12.20 -15.98 3.33
N ASN A 205 12.15 -14.65 3.37
CA ASN A 205 12.87 -13.83 4.34
C ASN A 205 11.89 -12.82 4.97
N GLU A 206 12.11 -12.51 6.24
CA GLU A 206 11.35 -11.49 6.95
C GLU A 206 12.20 -10.23 7.10
N ILE A 207 11.66 -9.09 6.67
CA ILE A 207 12.32 -7.78 6.78
C ILE A 207 11.44 -6.88 7.64
N THR A 208 12.05 -6.25 8.64
CA THR A 208 11.34 -5.29 9.48
C THR A 208 11.50 -3.88 8.92
N VAL A 209 10.42 -3.11 8.95
CA VAL A 209 10.40 -1.68 8.61
C VAL A 209 9.71 -0.88 9.68
N ILE A 210 10.10 0.37 9.83
CA ILE A 210 9.53 1.31 10.79
C ILE A 210 8.81 2.46 10.09
N GLN A 211 7.77 2.99 10.73
CA GLN A 211 7.11 4.20 10.27
C GLN A 211 7.51 5.39 11.15
N LEU A 212 7.94 6.48 10.49
CA LEU A 212 8.12 7.80 11.09
C LEU A 212 7.00 8.74 10.61
N SER A 213 7.04 10.01 11.02
CA SER A 213 6.02 10.99 10.63
C SER A 213 5.94 11.27 9.13
N ASP A 214 7.02 11.04 8.40
CA ASP A 214 7.22 11.40 7.00
C ASP A 214 7.32 10.21 6.04
N GLY A 215 7.36 8.97 6.55
CA GLY A 215 7.38 7.79 5.69
C GLY A 215 7.75 6.48 6.38
N TRP A 216 7.94 5.45 5.57
CA TRP A 216 8.46 4.14 5.96
C TRP A 216 9.95 4.04 5.70
N TYR A 217 10.67 3.37 6.59
CA TYR A 217 12.12 3.24 6.55
C TYR A 217 12.56 1.82 6.90
N TYR A 218 13.73 1.44 6.39
CA TYR A 218 14.36 0.18 6.74
C TYR A 218 14.79 0.18 8.21
N ASP A 219 14.45 -0.88 8.94
CA ASP A 219 14.84 -1.03 10.33
C ASP A 219 16.27 -1.59 10.44
N LEU A 220 17.24 -0.74 10.78
CA LEU A 220 18.62 -1.19 10.97
C LEU A 220 18.80 -2.03 12.24
N TYR A 221 18.01 -1.80 13.28
CA TYR A 221 18.16 -2.51 14.55
C TYR A 221 17.76 -3.98 14.41
N SER A 222 16.57 -4.23 13.86
CA SER A 222 16.05 -5.59 13.75
C SER A 222 16.73 -6.40 12.65
N ASN A 223 17.12 -5.75 11.55
CA ASN A 223 17.68 -6.45 10.40
C ASN A 223 19.22 -6.54 10.40
N SER A 224 19.93 -5.91 11.35
CA SER A 224 21.39 -5.99 11.47
C SER A 224 21.83 -6.75 12.73
N PRO A 225 22.36 -7.99 12.59
CA PRO A 225 22.83 -8.78 13.72
C PRO A 225 23.96 -8.10 14.51
N SER A 226 24.80 -7.30 13.86
CA SER A 226 25.93 -6.60 14.48
C SER A 226 25.47 -5.50 15.44
N LEU A 227 24.41 -4.76 15.06
CA LEU A 227 23.78 -3.76 15.93
C LEU A 227 22.98 -4.41 17.05
N ASN A 228 22.27 -5.51 16.77
CA ASN A 228 21.56 -6.26 17.80
C ASN A 228 22.53 -6.74 18.91
N THR A 229 23.70 -7.25 18.52
CA THR A 229 24.70 -7.73 19.49
C THR A 229 25.37 -6.57 20.25
N GLN A 230 25.74 -5.47 19.58
CA GLN A 230 26.37 -4.33 20.26
C GLN A 230 25.41 -3.57 21.18
N VAL A 231 24.15 -3.40 20.81
CA VAL A 231 23.14 -2.73 21.64
C VAL A 231 22.80 -3.58 22.85
N VAL A 232 22.69 -4.91 22.70
CA VAL A 232 22.52 -5.82 23.84
C VAL A 232 23.72 -5.73 24.78
N MET A 233 24.95 -5.64 24.26
CA MET A 233 26.18 -5.47 25.08
C MET A 233 26.26 -4.09 25.76
N GLN A 234 25.83 -3.01 25.12
CA GLN A 234 25.81 -1.67 25.73
C GLN A 234 24.67 -1.51 26.74
N ALA A 235 23.49 -2.07 26.46
CA ALA A 235 22.36 -2.10 27.38
C ALA A 235 22.64 -2.97 28.62
N THR A 236 23.41 -4.06 28.48
CA THR A 236 23.89 -4.83 29.63
C THR A 236 25.04 -4.13 30.36
N ALA A 237 25.94 -3.40 29.68
CA ALA A 237 27.01 -2.65 30.33
C ALA A 237 26.51 -1.52 31.25
N VAL A 238 25.33 -0.93 30.97
CA VAL A 238 24.70 0.06 31.86
C VAL A 238 24.12 -0.58 33.14
N TYR A 239 23.80 -1.88 33.11
CA TYR A 239 23.31 -2.62 34.27
C TYR A 239 24.42 -3.26 35.14
N PHE A 240 25.68 -3.29 34.67
CA PHE A 240 26.80 -3.85 35.43
C PHE A 240 27.76 -2.80 36.04
N TYR A 241 27.47 -1.50 35.88
CA TYR A 241 28.25 -0.39 36.46
C TYR A 241 27.43 0.56 37.35
N SER A 242 26.32 0.07 37.89
CA SER A 242 25.53 0.77 38.91
C SER A 242 25.32 -0.09 40.17
N ASP A 243 26.40 -0.70 40.65
CA ASP A 243 26.58 -1.13 42.05
C ASP A 243 28.00 -0.76 42.53
#